data_AF-A0A3P7RS20-F1
#
_entry.id   AF-A0A3P7RS20-F1
#
_cell.length_a   1.000
_cell.length_b   1.000
_cell.length_c   1.000
_cell.angle_alpha   90.00
_cell.angle_beta   90.00
_cell.angle_gamma   90.00
#
_symmetry.space_group_name_H-M   'P 1'
#
loop_
_entity.id
_entity.type
_entity.pdbx_description
1 polymer ?
#
loop_
_entity_poly.entity_id
_entity_poly.type
_entity_poly.pdbx_seq_one_letter_code
_entity_poly.pdbx_strand_id
1 'polypeptide(L)'
;MFWPLIGDLLVCKLNYWLPPLLLTLNNRYASVREEGCCVLAYLVCSYPFFSRLHQYSRRLLICNLTFALFDAMDCHLETYIADRKDSLVARDWPLYVYYVAKYWPDFAMEWNLLYQRQVLALLQTGLERKIARRNAKAAILYLVRRTKRICPLLTAWRTKDDD
;
A
#
# COMPACT_ATOMS: atom_id res chain seq x y z
N MET A 1 -23.06 -12.29 17.34
CA MET A 1 -21.90 -11.56 16.76
C MET A 1 -20.93 -12.59 16.20
N PHE A 2 -21.00 -12.89 14.89
CA PHE A 2 -20.31 -14.00 14.21
C PHE A 2 -18.84 -13.69 13.83
N TRP A 3 -18.45 -12.41 13.90
CA TRP A 3 -17.15 -11.88 13.47
C TRP A 3 -15.90 -12.46 14.18
N PRO A 4 -15.93 -12.78 15.49
CA PRO A 4 -14.76 -13.34 16.16
C PRO A 4 -14.36 -14.71 15.59
N LEU A 5 -15.34 -15.61 15.41
CA LEU A 5 -15.13 -16.97 14.91
C LEU A 5 -14.56 -17.00 13.49
N ILE A 6 -15.10 -16.15 12.60
CA ILE A 6 -14.62 -16.05 11.23
C ILE A 6 -13.21 -15.45 11.21
N GLY A 7 -12.96 -14.42 12.01
CA GLY A 7 -11.62 -13.83 12.15
C GLY A 7 -10.59 -14.85 12.64
N ASP A 8 -10.94 -15.67 13.63
CA ASP A 8 -10.07 -16.71 14.18
C ASP A 8 -9.74 -17.77 13.13
N LEU A 9 -10.75 -18.25 12.39
CA LEU A 9 -10.57 -19.21 11.30
C LEU A 9 -9.66 -18.66 10.19
N LEU A 10 -9.84 -17.39 9.81
CA LEU A 10 -9.00 -16.73 8.81
C LEU A 10 -7.55 -16.62 9.29
N VAL A 11 -7.31 -16.31 10.57
CA VAL A 11 -5.95 -16.29 11.13
C VAL A 11 -5.33 -17.69 11.09
N CYS A 12 -6.05 -18.72 11.55
CA CYS A 12 -5.56 -20.10 11.54
C CYS A 12 -5.28 -20.63 10.13
N LYS A 13 -6.04 -20.17 9.13
CA LYS A 13 -5.89 -20.58 7.73
C LYS A 13 -5.13 -19.57 6.88
N LEU A 14 -4.38 -18.63 7.48
CA LEU A 14 -3.62 -17.59 6.78
C LEU A 14 -2.81 -18.15 5.60
N ASN A 15 -2.08 -19.26 5.83
CA ASN A 15 -1.21 -19.87 4.83
C ASN A 15 -1.97 -20.45 3.61
N TYR A 16 -3.28 -20.64 3.70
CA TYR A 16 -4.10 -21.18 2.60
C TYR A 16 -4.67 -20.09 1.72
N TRP A 17 -5.09 -18.94 2.28
CA TRP A 17 -5.75 -17.89 1.51
C TRP A 17 -4.85 -16.70 1.18
N LEU A 18 -3.84 -16.42 2.00
CA LEU A 18 -2.96 -15.27 1.77
C LEU A 18 -2.09 -15.44 0.51
N PRO A 19 -1.40 -16.58 0.27
CA PRO A 19 -0.60 -16.72 -0.94
C PRO A 19 -1.41 -16.62 -2.24
N PRO A 20 -2.59 -17.28 -2.39
CA PRO A 20 -3.46 -17.06 -3.54
C PRO A 20 -3.88 -15.60 -3.71
N LEU A 21 -4.15 -14.90 -2.61
CA LEU A 21 -4.47 -13.48 -2.64
C LEU A 21 -3.29 -12.64 -3.16
N LEU A 22 -2.06 -12.91 -2.73
CA LEU A 22 -0.88 -12.22 -3.27
C LEU A 22 -0.68 -12.51 -4.77
N LEU A 23 -0.96 -13.73 -5.21
CA LEU A 23 -0.87 -14.10 -6.64
C LEU A 23 -1.87 -13.34 -7.51
N THR A 24 -2.99 -12.87 -6.96
CA THR A 24 -3.95 -12.04 -7.72
C THR A 24 -3.32 -10.75 -8.22
N LEU A 25 -2.33 -10.19 -7.51
CA LEU A 25 -1.65 -8.95 -7.88
C LEU A 25 -0.84 -9.07 -9.19
N ASN A 26 -0.37 -10.28 -9.48
CA ASN A 26 0.39 -10.60 -10.70
C ASN A 26 -0.46 -11.39 -11.70
N ASN A 27 -1.78 -11.38 -11.56
CA ASN A 27 -2.66 -12.09 -12.47
C ASN A 27 -2.61 -11.46 -13.87
N ARG A 28 -2.83 -12.25 -14.93
CA ARG A 28 -2.84 -11.77 -16.32
C ARG A 28 -3.98 -10.76 -16.58
N TYR A 29 -5.09 -10.86 -15.87
CA TYR A 29 -6.26 -9.99 -16.03
C TYR A 29 -6.18 -8.79 -15.09
N ALA A 30 -6.29 -7.58 -15.65
CA ALA A 30 -6.26 -6.33 -14.86
C ALA A 30 -7.39 -6.24 -13.82
N SER A 31 -8.59 -6.74 -14.13
CA SER A 31 -9.71 -6.76 -13.16
C SER A 31 -9.39 -7.59 -11.91
N VAL A 32 -8.77 -8.75 -12.09
CA VAL A 32 -8.36 -9.62 -10.97
C VAL A 32 -7.26 -8.96 -10.13
N ARG A 33 -6.33 -8.26 -10.79
CA ARG A 33 -5.28 -7.46 -10.13
C ARG A 33 -5.87 -6.35 -9.26
N GLU A 34 -6.87 -5.64 -9.78
CA GLU A 34 -7.56 -4.56 -9.07
C GLU A 34 -8.37 -5.08 -7.88
N GLU A 35 -9.13 -6.16 -8.06
CA GLU A 35 -9.89 -6.80 -6.96
C GLU A 35 -8.96 -7.29 -5.84
N GLY A 36 -7.86 -7.97 -6.22
CA GLY A 36 -6.83 -8.40 -5.29
C GLY A 36 -6.28 -7.25 -4.45
N CYS A 37 -5.92 -6.16 -5.11
CA CYS A 37 -5.42 -4.94 -4.46
C CYS A 37 -6.47 -4.32 -3.51
N CYS A 38 -7.75 -4.28 -3.92
CA CYS A 38 -8.84 -3.78 -3.09
C CYS A 38 -9.02 -4.62 -1.81
N VAL A 39 -8.96 -5.95 -1.93
CA VAL A 39 -9.04 -6.84 -0.75
C VAL A 39 -7.85 -6.62 0.18
N LEU A 40 -6.63 -6.46 -0.36
CA LEU A 40 -5.46 -6.14 0.47
C LEU A 40 -5.58 -4.78 1.17
N ALA A 41 -6.09 -3.76 0.48
CA ALA A 41 -6.35 -2.46 1.07
C ALA A 41 -7.37 -2.57 2.22
N TYR A 42 -8.44 -3.35 2.03
CA TYR A 42 -9.42 -3.62 3.08
C TYR A 42 -8.80 -4.30 4.30
N LEU A 43 -7.94 -5.31 4.09
CA LEU A 43 -7.22 -5.98 5.17
C LEU A 43 -6.37 -4.99 5.97
N VAL A 44 -5.63 -4.11 5.29
CA VAL A 44 -4.77 -3.10 5.93
C VAL A 44 -5.57 -2.04 6.69
N CYS A 45 -6.75 -1.67 6.19
CA CYS A 45 -7.67 -0.75 6.86
C CYS A 45 -8.29 -1.37 8.14
N SER A 46 -8.45 -2.69 8.20
CA SER A 46 -8.99 -3.39 9.38
C SER A 46 -7.90 -3.68 10.41
N TYR A 47 -7.42 -2.64 11.10
CA TYR A 47 -6.28 -2.73 12.03
C TYR A 47 -6.39 -3.83 13.09
N PRO A 48 -7.52 -4.04 13.82
CA PRO A 48 -7.59 -5.08 14.84
C PRO A 48 -7.41 -6.49 14.27
N PHE A 49 -7.97 -6.74 13.08
CA PHE A 49 -7.83 -8.03 12.40
C PHE A 49 -6.42 -8.17 11.81
N PHE A 50 -5.92 -7.13 11.15
CA PHE A 50 -4.59 -7.11 10.58
C PHE A 50 -3.49 -7.33 11.62
N SER A 51 -3.60 -6.71 12.78
CA SER A 51 -2.63 -6.85 13.88
C SER A 51 -2.52 -8.31 14.33
N ARG A 52 -3.64 -9.05 14.38
CA ARG A 52 -3.64 -10.49 14.70
C ARG A 52 -2.96 -11.32 13.63
N LEU A 53 -3.24 -11.05 12.34
CA LEU A 53 -2.55 -11.71 11.22
C LEU A 53 -1.05 -11.41 11.24
N HIS A 54 -0.69 -10.16 11.53
CA HIS A 54 0.69 -9.71 11.61
C HIS A 54 1.44 -10.42 12.75
N GLN A 55 0.84 -10.54 13.93
CA GLN A 55 1.40 -11.32 15.04
C GLN A 55 1.60 -12.80 14.66
N TYR A 56 0.59 -13.42 14.05
CA TYR A 56 0.66 -14.82 13.60
C TYR A 56 1.77 -15.04 12.57
N SER A 57 1.98 -14.07 11.67
CA SER A 57 3.02 -14.10 10.64
C SER A 57 4.44 -13.79 11.14
N ARG A 58 4.69 -13.82 12.46
CA ARG A 58 5.96 -13.41 13.08
C ARG A 58 6.38 -11.99 12.71
N ARG A 59 5.40 -11.10 12.52
CA ARG A 59 5.59 -9.69 12.14
C ARG A 59 6.17 -9.47 10.74
N LEU A 60 6.06 -10.43 9.83
CA LEU A 60 6.54 -10.30 8.45
C LEU A 60 5.45 -9.94 7.44
N LEU A 61 4.17 -10.06 7.80
CA LEU A 61 3.05 -9.85 6.87
C LEU A 61 3.07 -8.49 6.16
N ILE A 62 3.46 -7.44 6.87
CA ILE A 62 3.50 -6.06 6.34
C ILE A 62 4.51 -5.94 5.21
N CYS A 63 5.73 -6.40 5.50
CA CYS A 63 6.82 -6.39 4.55
C CYS A 63 6.41 -7.20 3.32
N ASN A 64 5.91 -8.42 3.53
CA ASN A 64 5.52 -9.32 2.43
C ASN A 64 4.40 -8.73 1.56
N LEU A 65 3.36 -8.17 2.17
CA LEU A 65 2.25 -7.55 1.46
C LEU A 65 2.71 -6.36 0.62
N THR A 66 3.53 -5.51 1.21
CA THR A 66 3.94 -4.28 0.55
C THR A 66 5.00 -4.56 -0.52
N PHE A 67 5.89 -5.53 -0.30
CA PHE A 67 6.79 -6.03 -1.34
C PHE A 67 6.00 -6.62 -2.52
N ALA A 68 5.03 -7.48 -2.26
CA ALA A 68 4.21 -8.07 -3.31
C ALA A 68 3.41 -7.00 -4.08
N LEU A 69 2.89 -5.99 -3.37
CA LEU A 69 2.20 -4.86 -4.00
C LEU A 69 3.14 -4.04 -4.88
N PHE A 70 4.31 -3.65 -4.37
CA PHE A 70 5.24 -2.83 -5.14
C PHE A 70 5.87 -3.59 -6.32
N ASP A 71 6.19 -4.86 -6.15
CA ASP A 71 6.65 -5.73 -7.23
C ASP A 71 5.59 -5.83 -8.35
N ALA A 72 4.32 -6.01 -7.97
CA ALA A 72 3.21 -6.01 -8.92
C ALA A 72 2.99 -4.63 -9.58
N MET A 73 3.18 -3.55 -8.85
CA MET A 73 3.10 -2.18 -9.40
C MET A 73 4.20 -1.93 -10.43
N ASP A 74 5.43 -2.35 -10.14
CA ASP A 74 6.57 -2.23 -11.06
C ASP A 74 6.36 -3.09 -12.32
N CYS A 75 5.79 -4.29 -12.17
CA CYS A 75 5.54 -5.22 -13.27
C CYS A 75 4.28 -4.88 -14.11
N HIS A 76 3.29 -4.21 -13.52
CA HIS A 76 1.97 -3.95 -14.12
C HIS A 76 1.58 -2.47 -14.05
N LEU A 77 2.48 -1.61 -14.55
CA LEU A 77 2.30 -0.15 -14.61
C LEU A 77 0.98 0.25 -15.26
N GLU A 78 0.51 -0.49 -16.27
CA GLU A 78 -0.72 -0.21 -17.01
C GLU A 78 -2.00 -0.35 -16.17
N THR A 79 -1.90 -1.06 -15.04
CA THR A 79 -3.03 -1.31 -14.13
C THR A 79 -2.94 -0.43 -12.90
N TYR A 80 -1.76 -0.37 -12.29
CA TYR A 80 -1.60 0.26 -10.98
C TYR A 80 -1.16 1.72 -11.05
N ILE A 81 -0.58 2.16 -12.17
CA ILE A 81 0.07 3.48 -12.27
C ILE A 81 -0.46 4.31 -13.45
N ALA A 82 -0.89 3.67 -14.54
CA ALA A 82 -1.35 4.37 -15.73
C ALA A 82 -2.56 5.27 -15.42
N ASP A 83 -2.58 6.45 -16.05
CA ASP A 83 -3.56 7.52 -15.84
C ASP A 83 -4.90 7.15 -16.53
N ARG A 84 -5.51 6.04 -16.09
CA ARG A 84 -6.83 5.60 -16.51
C ARG A 84 -7.86 6.30 -15.63
N LYS A 85 -8.69 7.15 -16.24
CA LYS A 85 -9.70 7.96 -15.53
C LYS A 85 -10.62 7.13 -14.62
N ASP A 86 -10.89 5.89 -14.98
CA ASP A 86 -11.83 5.02 -14.28
C ASP A 86 -11.15 4.04 -13.30
N SER A 87 -9.81 3.96 -13.28
CA SER A 87 -9.12 3.04 -12.37
C SER A 87 -8.99 3.69 -10.98
N LEU A 88 -9.84 3.23 -10.06
CA LEU A 88 -9.76 3.59 -8.64
C LEU A 88 -8.41 3.20 -8.06
N VAL A 89 -7.85 2.07 -8.50
CA VAL A 89 -6.55 1.58 -8.02
C VAL A 89 -5.43 2.53 -8.43
N ALA A 90 -5.40 2.97 -9.69
CA ALA A 90 -4.40 3.94 -10.15
C ALA A 90 -4.47 5.28 -9.39
N ARG A 91 -5.66 5.69 -8.94
CA ARG A 91 -5.86 6.90 -8.11
C ARG A 91 -5.47 6.71 -6.65
N ASP A 92 -5.91 5.59 -6.07
CA ASP A 92 -6.01 5.43 -4.62
C ASP A 92 -4.90 4.54 -4.04
N TRP A 93 -4.06 3.90 -4.87
CA TRP A 93 -2.91 3.16 -4.37
C TRP A 93 -2.01 3.97 -3.40
N PRO A 94 -1.79 5.30 -3.54
CA PRO A 94 -0.97 6.03 -2.57
C PRO A 94 -1.64 6.12 -1.20
N LEU A 95 -2.97 5.98 -1.13
CA LEU A 95 -3.70 5.96 0.13
C LEU A 95 -3.34 4.74 0.98
N TYR A 96 -2.93 3.62 0.36
CA TYR A 96 -2.38 2.47 1.09
C TYR A 96 -1.21 2.91 1.95
N VAL A 97 -0.22 3.60 1.36
CA VAL A 97 0.96 4.09 2.07
C VAL A 97 0.57 5.15 3.11
N TYR A 98 -0.39 6.02 2.79
CA TYR A 98 -0.92 6.98 3.76
C TYR A 98 -1.52 6.30 4.99
N TYR A 99 -2.37 5.28 4.82
CA TYR A 99 -3.03 4.60 5.93
C TYR A 99 -2.07 3.83 6.81
N VAL A 100 -1.11 3.16 6.19
CA VAL A 100 0.01 2.51 6.88
C VAL A 100 0.80 3.57 7.67
N ALA A 101 1.18 4.69 7.06
CA ALA A 101 1.88 5.76 7.73
C ALA A 101 1.05 6.46 8.83
N LYS A 102 -0.28 6.52 8.72
CA LYS A 102 -1.14 7.26 9.67
C LYS A 102 -1.58 6.42 10.87
N TYR A 103 -2.02 5.19 10.65
CA TYR A 103 -2.77 4.43 11.65
C TYR A 103 -2.00 3.31 12.30
N TRP A 104 -0.92 2.83 11.67
CA TRP A 104 -0.20 1.69 12.21
C TRP A 104 0.74 2.11 13.34
N PRO A 105 1.23 1.19 14.19
CA PRO A 105 2.22 1.51 15.23
C PRO A 105 3.63 1.66 14.65
N ASP A 106 4.55 2.30 15.38
CA ASP A 106 5.90 2.62 14.85
C ASP A 106 6.73 1.38 14.51
N PHE A 107 6.62 0.30 15.30
CA PHE A 107 7.33 -0.96 15.03
C PHE A 107 6.92 -1.61 13.69
N ALA A 108 5.71 -1.31 13.20
CA ALA A 108 5.22 -1.78 11.90
C ALA A 108 5.78 -0.95 10.73
N MET A 109 6.41 0.18 11.03
CA MET A 109 7.04 1.14 10.12
C MET A 109 8.57 1.12 10.20
N GLU A 110 9.18 0.17 10.92
CA GLU A 110 10.63 -0.07 10.95
C GLU A 110 11.12 -0.69 9.64
N TRP A 111 10.89 0.03 8.55
CA TRP A 111 11.29 -0.37 7.23
C TRP A 111 12.81 -0.24 7.07
N ASN A 112 13.41 -1.22 6.40
CA ASN A 112 14.79 -1.08 5.95
C ASN A 112 14.91 0.14 5.00
N LEU A 113 16.08 0.78 4.97
CA LEU A 113 16.39 1.93 4.13
C LEU A 113 16.08 1.68 2.65
N LEU A 114 16.34 0.46 2.15
CA LEU A 114 16.01 0.05 0.78
C LEU A 114 14.50 0.12 0.50
N TYR A 115 13.71 -0.40 1.42
CA TYR A 115 12.25 -0.39 1.32
C TYR A 115 11.71 1.05 1.33
N GLN A 116 12.24 1.90 2.22
CA GLN A 116 11.83 3.30 2.24
C GLN A 116 12.12 4.01 0.91
N ARG A 117 13.25 3.72 0.26
CA ARG A 117 13.59 4.30 -1.05
C ARG A 117 12.62 3.84 -2.15
N GLN A 118 12.26 2.55 -2.17
CA GLN A 118 11.29 2.01 -3.13
C GLN A 118 9.92 2.67 -2.99
N VAL A 119 9.40 2.79 -1.75
CA VAL A 119 8.14 3.47 -1.47
C VAL A 119 8.16 4.92 -1.98
N LEU A 120 9.25 5.64 -1.71
CA LEU A 120 9.37 7.04 -2.11
C LEU A 120 9.47 7.20 -3.63
N ALA A 121 10.19 6.32 -4.32
CA ALA A 121 10.28 6.32 -5.78
C ALA A 121 8.90 6.10 -6.43
N LEU A 122 8.13 5.15 -5.92
CA LEU A 122 6.76 4.93 -6.39
C LEU A 122 5.86 6.14 -6.11
N LEU A 123 5.96 6.74 -4.91
CA LEU A 123 5.18 7.93 -4.57
C LEU A 123 5.56 9.13 -5.44
N GLN A 124 6.81 9.23 -5.89
CA GLN A 124 7.23 10.20 -6.89
C GLN A 124 6.49 9.96 -8.22
N THR A 125 6.41 8.72 -8.69
CA THR A 125 5.62 8.38 -9.88
C THR A 125 4.16 8.77 -9.70
N GLY A 126 3.59 8.57 -8.50
CA GLY A 126 2.24 9.02 -8.17
C GLY A 126 2.05 10.54 -8.17
N LEU A 127 3.06 11.33 -7.79
CA LEU A 127 3.03 12.80 -7.86
C LEU A 127 3.00 13.34 -9.29
N GLU A 128 3.71 12.66 -10.19
CA GLU A 128 3.79 13.02 -11.61
C GLU A 128 2.43 12.82 -12.32
N ARG A 129 1.58 11.91 -11.82
CA ARG A 129 0.25 11.60 -12.39
C ARG A 129 -0.84 12.51 -11.86
N LYS A 130 -1.72 13.02 -12.74
CA LYS A 130 -2.79 13.95 -12.35
C LYS A 130 -3.79 13.32 -11.39
N ILE A 131 -4.17 12.06 -11.63
CA ILE A 131 -5.20 11.37 -10.86
C ILE A 131 -4.70 11.03 -9.44
N ALA A 132 -3.46 10.57 -9.29
CA ALA A 132 -2.89 10.12 -8.02
C ALA A 132 -2.19 11.23 -7.19
N ARG A 133 -1.88 12.39 -7.79
CA ARG A 133 -1.04 13.45 -7.19
C ARG A 133 -1.44 13.84 -5.78
N ARG A 134 -2.74 14.08 -5.56
CA ARG A 134 -3.25 14.54 -4.25
C ARG A 134 -3.01 13.48 -3.16
N ASN A 135 -3.30 12.22 -3.48
CA ASN A 135 -3.13 11.09 -2.58
C ASN A 135 -1.65 10.81 -2.32
N ALA A 136 -0.81 10.87 -3.37
CA ALA A 136 0.64 10.72 -3.26
C ALA A 136 1.27 11.80 -2.37
N LYS A 137 0.88 13.08 -2.55
CA LYS A 137 1.33 14.19 -1.70
C LYS A 137 0.96 13.97 -0.23
N ALA A 138 -0.27 13.53 0.04
CA ALA A 138 -0.73 13.22 1.41
C ALA A 138 0.08 12.08 2.04
N ALA A 139 0.34 11.01 1.29
CA ALA A 139 1.12 9.86 1.75
C ALA A 139 2.57 10.25 2.09
N ILE A 140 3.24 10.99 1.21
CA ILE A 140 4.62 11.45 1.44
C ILE A 140 4.69 12.32 2.69
N LEU A 141 3.74 13.26 2.87
CA LEU A 141 3.75 14.19 3.99
C LEU A 141 3.60 13.47 5.34
N TYR A 142 2.73 12.46 5.42
CA TYR A 142 2.60 11.63 6.62
C TYR A 142 3.82 10.75 6.86
N LEU A 143 4.37 10.14 5.81
CA LEU A 143 5.54 9.28 5.90
C LEU A 143 6.77 10.06 6.38
N VAL A 144 6.98 11.28 5.88
CA VAL A 144 8.04 12.20 6.32
C VAL A 144 7.85 12.62 7.77
N ARG A 145 6.63 13.04 8.15
CA ARG A 145 6.30 13.42 9.53
C ARG A 145 6.61 12.30 10.50
N ARG A 146 6.32 11.05 10.10
CA ARG A 146 6.47 9.88 10.96
C ARG A 146 7.91 9.39 11.04
N THR A 147 8.60 9.29 9.90
CA THR A 147 9.98 8.82 9.84
C THR A 147 10.99 9.88 10.27
N LYS A 148 10.56 11.15 10.42
CA LYS A 148 11.41 12.32 10.71
C LYS A 148 12.57 12.49 9.71
N ARG A 149 12.45 11.89 8.52
CA ARG A 149 13.46 11.95 7.46
C ARG A 149 13.07 12.98 6.43
N ILE A 150 14.04 13.79 5.99
CA ILE A 150 13.85 14.77 4.93
C ILE A 150 13.59 14.01 3.62
N CYS A 151 12.47 14.30 2.96
CA CYS A 151 12.18 13.77 1.64
C CYS A 151 12.45 14.83 0.57
N PRO A 152 13.38 14.59 -0.38
CA PRO A 152 13.66 15.50 -1.48
C PRO A 152 12.41 15.88 -2.29
N LEU A 153 11.43 14.97 -2.35
CA LEU A 153 10.16 15.13 -3.08
C LEU A 153 9.21 16.16 -2.45
N LEU A 154 9.41 16.57 -1.20
CA LEU A 154 8.64 17.69 -0.62
C LEU A 154 9.39 19.02 -0.73
N THR A 155 10.72 18.98 -0.73
CA THR A 155 11.56 20.18 -0.77
C THR A 155 11.75 20.72 -2.19
N ALA A 156 11.69 19.85 -3.22
CA ALA A 156 11.90 20.25 -4.62
C ALA A 156 10.61 20.66 -5.36
N TRP A 157 9.43 20.30 -4.85
CA TRP A 157 8.15 20.49 -5.56
C TRP A 157 7.36 21.74 -5.12
N ARG A 158 8.07 22.84 -4.83
CA ARG A 158 7.49 24.19 -4.99
C ARG A 158 7.49 24.55 -6.47
N THR A 159 6.71 23.83 -7.27
CA THR A 159 6.30 24.35 -8.58
C THR A 159 5.17 25.33 -8.32
N LYS A 160 5.32 26.56 -8.84
CA LYS A 160 4.32 27.63 -8.81
C LYS A 160 2.93 27.07 -8.98
N ASP A 161 2.03 27.51 -8.10
CA ASP A 161 0.60 27.47 -8.37
C ASP A 161 0.37 28.32 -9.63
N ASP A 162 0.30 27.66 -10.79
CA ASP A 162 -0.28 28.26 -11.99
C ASP A 162 -1.73 27.73 -12.08
N ASP A 163 -2.66 28.68 -11.92
CA ASP A 163 -4.14 28.67 -11.96
C ASP A 163 -4.92 28.28 -10.70
#